data_AF-A0A930KS70-F1
#
_entry.id   AF-A0A930KS70-F1
#
_cell.length_a   1.000
_cell.length_b   1.000
_cell.length_c   1.000
_cell.angle_alpha   90.00
_cell.angle_beta   90.00
_cell.angle_gamma   90.00
#
_symmetry.space_group_name_H-M   'P 1'
#
loop_
_entity.id
_entity.type
_entity.pdbx_description
1 polymer ?
#
loop_
_entity_poly.entity_id
_entity_poly.type
_entity_poly.pdbx_seq_one_letter_code
_entity_poly.pdbx_strand_id
1 'polypeptide(L)'
;TFTRSANFGGASFMQNTHFAGVKFMQNAHFGGVKFTQDTNFSGAAFIQNASFGGANFARNADFSWAVFAQNAHFVGAVFSQIADFNGATFTQDARFSETAFAQVARFKWATFTQTADFSEAAFAQGADFSEATFEADAEFYGAAFVQTADFCDVSFLKSPPVFVAEDADSGEMRRARFVALSTASEAAGQEAHNFAVHEGSQPIPLGTAELNAVEYRIPVGAVLFDPASWDEQQKEYTHLSEPAQ
;
A
#
# COMPACT_ATOMS: atom_id res chain seq x y z
N THR A 1 2.85 -11.28 -25.89
CA THR A 1 2.60 -9.85 -26.16
C THR A 1 1.20 -9.66 -26.69
N PHE A 2 0.45 -8.71 -26.13
CA PHE A 2 -0.82 -8.22 -26.67
C PHE A 2 -0.56 -6.90 -27.41
N THR A 3 -0.80 -6.87 -28.72
CA THR A 3 -0.51 -5.70 -29.56
C THR A 3 -1.68 -4.71 -29.67
N ARG A 4 -2.87 -5.14 -29.24
CA ARG A 4 -4.10 -4.34 -29.14
C ARG A 4 -4.59 -4.36 -27.70
N SER A 5 -5.61 -3.53 -27.41
CA SER A 5 -6.20 -3.48 -26.07
C SER A 5 -6.64 -4.88 -25.63
N ALA A 6 -6.27 -5.27 -24.42
CA ALA A 6 -6.60 -6.56 -23.84
C ALA A 6 -7.64 -6.34 -22.75
N ASN A 7 -8.83 -6.90 -22.91
CA ASN A 7 -9.91 -6.77 -21.93
C ASN A 7 -10.21 -8.13 -21.31
N PHE A 8 -9.90 -8.24 -20.02
CA PHE A 8 -10.24 -9.35 -19.16
C PHE A 8 -11.25 -8.95 -18.09
N GLY A 9 -11.77 -7.72 -18.09
CA GLY A 9 -12.62 -7.18 -17.03
C GLY A 9 -13.79 -8.11 -16.67
N GLY A 10 -13.96 -8.37 -15.38
CA GLY A 10 -14.98 -9.29 -14.84
C GLY A 10 -14.74 -10.78 -15.10
N ALA A 11 -13.66 -11.16 -15.79
CA ALA A 11 -13.35 -12.56 -16.05
C ALA A 11 -12.98 -13.30 -14.75
N SER A 12 -13.11 -14.63 -14.79
CA SER A 12 -12.68 -15.51 -13.70
C SER A 12 -11.67 -16.52 -14.23
N PHE A 13 -10.43 -16.46 -13.73
CA PHE A 13 -9.39 -17.43 -14.01
C PHE A 13 -9.38 -18.49 -12.90
N MET A 14 -9.77 -19.71 -13.27
CA MET A 14 -9.98 -20.83 -12.33
C MET A 14 -8.69 -21.60 -11.99
N GLN A 15 -7.59 -21.27 -12.64
CA GLN A 15 -6.30 -21.94 -12.56
C GLN A 15 -5.18 -20.90 -12.46
N ASN A 16 -3.95 -21.37 -12.23
CA ASN A 16 -2.77 -20.50 -12.22
C ASN A 16 -2.71 -19.67 -13.50
N THR A 17 -2.44 -18.38 -13.37
CA THR A 17 -2.42 -17.45 -14.50
C THR A 17 -1.03 -16.86 -14.67
N HIS A 18 -0.50 -16.97 -15.89
CA HIS A 18 0.88 -16.59 -16.20
C HIS A 18 0.92 -15.49 -17.26
N PHE A 19 1.29 -14.28 -16.81
CA PHE A 19 1.61 -13.10 -17.60
C PHE A 19 3.04 -12.62 -17.39
N ALA A 20 3.91 -13.44 -16.82
CA ALA A 20 5.33 -13.14 -16.62
C ALA A 20 5.99 -12.67 -17.92
N GLY A 21 6.65 -11.52 -17.89
CA GLY A 21 7.32 -10.92 -19.05
C GLY A 21 6.40 -10.50 -20.20
N VAL A 22 5.07 -10.58 -20.04
CA VAL A 22 4.13 -10.22 -21.09
C VAL A 22 4.10 -8.72 -21.27
N LYS A 23 4.19 -8.28 -22.53
CA LYS A 23 4.00 -6.89 -22.93
C LYS A 23 2.56 -6.65 -23.38
N PHE A 24 1.88 -5.71 -22.73
CA PHE A 24 0.59 -5.16 -23.13
C PHE A 24 0.84 -3.80 -23.79
N MET A 25 0.78 -3.77 -25.13
CA MET A 25 1.18 -2.59 -25.92
C MET A 25 0.11 -1.48 -25.94
N GLN A 26 -1.11 -1.81 -25.54
CA GLN A 26 -2.27 -0.94 -25.47
C GLN A 26 -2.98 -1.16 -24.13
N ASN A 27 -4.09 -0.46 -23.88
CA ASN A 27 -4.79 -0.53 -22.59
C ASN A 27 -5.07 -1.98 -22.16
N ALA A 28 -4.79 -2.28 -20.90
CA ALA A 28 -5.01 -3.61 -20.32
C ALA A 28 -6.02 -3.50 -19.17
N HIS A 29 -7.18 -4.13 -19.35
CA HIS A 29 -8.30 -4.04 -18.42
C HIS A 29 -8.46 -5.38 -17.69
N PHE A 30 -8.20 -5.37 -16.39
CA PHE A 30 -8.40 -6.44 -15.42
C PHE A 30 -9.37 -6.03 -14.29
N GLY A 31 -10.13 -4.95 -14.47
CA GLY A 31 -11.08 -4.49 -13.47
C GLY A 31 -12.12 -5.56 -13.11
N GLY A 32 -12.34 -5.81 -11.83
CA GLY A 32 -13.27 -6.83 -11.34
C GLY A 32 -12.88 -8.28 -11.67
N VAL A 33 -11.67 -8.54 -12.16
CA VAL A 33 -11.21 -9.91 -12.46
C VAL A 33 -11.08 -10.72 -11.18
N LYS A 34 -11.42 -12.01 -11.26
CA LYS A 34 -11.19 -12.98 -10.19
C LYS A 34 -10.09 -13.95 -10.60
N PHE A 35 -8.93 -13.87 -9.94
CA PHE A 35 -7.88 -14.86 -10.02
C PHE A 35 -7.99 -15.80 -8.83
N THR A 36 -8.46 -17.03 -9.07
CA THR A 36 -8.74 -17.99 -7.98
C THR A 36 -7.50 -18.76 -7.50
N GLN A 37 -6.43 -18.74 -8.29
CA GLN A 37 -5.14 -19.38 -7.99
C GLN A 37 -4.00 -18.36 -8.16
N ASP A 38 -2.75 -18.82 -8.01
CA ASP A 38 -1.57 -17.96 -8.09
C ASP A 38 -1.51 -17.24 -9.44
N THR A 39 -1.18 -15.95 -9.40
CA THR A 39 -1.13 -15.09 -10.58
C THR A 39 0.20 -14.40 -10.67
N ASN A 40 0.84 -14.55 -11.83
CA ASN A 40 2.17 -14.04 -12.06
C ASN A 40 2.14 -13.01 -13.20
N PHE A 41 2.44 -11.76 -12.84
CA PHE A 41 2.74 -10.61 -13.70
C PHE A 41 4.20 -10.15 -13.58
N SER A 42 5.12 -10.96 -13.04
CA SER A 42 6.50 -10.50 -12.84
C SER A 42 7.19 -10.17 -14.15
N GLY A 43 7.87 -9.02 -14.17
CA GLY A 43 8.49 -8.46 -15.37
C GLY A 43 7.50 -8.11 -16.50
N ALA A 44 6.18 -8.13 -16.26
CA ALA A 44 5.21 -7.70 -17.26
C ALA A 44 5.36 -6.20 -17.54
N ALA A 45 5.09 -5.79 -18.78
CA ALA A 45 5.16 -4.39 -19.18
C ALA A 45 3.80 -3.92 -19.70
N PHE A 46 3.22 -2.94 -19.02
CA PHE A 46 1.99 -2.24 -19.41
C PHE A 46 2.37 -0.90 -20.02
N ILE A 47 2.31 -0.82 -21.36
CA ILE A 47 2.79 0.35 -22.11
C ILE A 47 1.77 1.49 -22.11
N GLN A 48 0.48 1.15 -22.00
CA GLN A 48 -0.62 2.08 -21.83
C GLN A 48 -1.32 1.80 -20.49
N ASN A 49 -2.42 2.50 -20.21
CA ASN A 49 -3.13 2.39 -18.93
C ASN A 49 -3.47 0.94 -18.57
N ALA A 50 -3.20 0.58 -17.32
CA ALA A 50 -3.53 -0.72 -16.76
C ALA A 50 -4.51 -0.56 -15.60
N SER A 51 -5.63 -1.29 -15.65
CA SER A 51 -6.67 -1.21 -14.62
C SER A 51 -6.90 -2.58 -13.99
N PHE A 52 -6.73 -2.65 -12.68
CA PHE A 52 -6.99 -3.76 -11.78
C PHE A 52 -8.02 -3.39 -10.71
N GLY A 53 -8.77 -2.31 -10.90
CA GLY A 53 -9.74 -1.82 -9.92
C GLY A 53 -10.78 -2.88 -9.57
N GLY A 54 -10.98 -3.15 -8.28
CA GLY A 54 -11.87 -4.21 -7.80
C GLY A 54 -11.44 -5.64 -8.17
N ALA A 55 -10.22 -5.85 -8.69
CA ALA A 55 -9.71 -7.19 -8.97
C ALA A 55 -9.50 -7.97 -7.67
N ASN A 56 -9.77 -9.27 -7.70
CA ASN A 56 -9.60 -10.18 -6.58
C ASN A 56 -8.53 -11.22 -6.89
N PHE A 57 -7.46 -11.20 -6.10
CA PHE A 57 -6.39 -12.19 -6.11
C PHE A 57 -6.56 -13.10 -4.89
N ALA A 58 -7.12 -14.29 -5.10
CA ALA A 58 -7.43 -15.23 -4.02
C ALA A 58 -6.18 -15.92 -3.46
N ARG A 59 -5.12 -16.00 -4.26
CA ARG A 59 -3.80 -16.55 -3.90
C ARG A 59 -2.70 -15.53 -4.17
N ASN A 60 -1.44 -15.96 -4.21
CA ASN A 60 -0.32 -15.03 -4.34
C ASN A 60 -0.40 -14.28 -5.67
N ALA A 61 -0.10 -12.98 -5.64
CA ALA A 61 -0.04 -12.13 -6.81
C ALA A 61 1.36 -11.52 -6.92
N ASP A 62 2.07 -11.90 -7.97
CA ASP A 62 3.44 -11.46 -8.21
C ASP A 62 3.46 -10.40 -9.33
N PHE A 63 3.72 -9.16 -8.96
CA PHE A 63 3.97 -8.01 -9.84
C PHE A 63 5.44 -7.55 -9.76
N SER A 64 6.34 -8.37 -9.22
CA SER A 64 7.73 -7.98 -9.05
C SER A 64 8.37 -7.60 -10.40
N TRP A 65 9.12 -6.51 -10.41
CA TRP A 65 9.77 -5.96 -11.61
C TRP A 65 8.81 -5.61 -12.76
N ALA A 66 7.51 -5.54 -12.52
CA ALA A 66 6.55 -5.08 -13.52
C ALA A 66 6.75 -3.59 -13.81
N VAL A 67 6.52 -3.19 -15.07
CA VAL A 67 6.63 -1.80 -15.52
C VAL A 67 5.25 -1.30 -15.95
N PHE A 68 4.79 -0.24 -15.30
CA PHE A 68 3.59 0.51 -15.65
C PHE A 68 4.00 1.85 -16.24
N ALA A 69 4.04 1.93 -17.57
CA ALA A 69 4.53 3.11 -18.28
C ALA A 69 3.52 4.27 -18.31
N GLN A 70 2.25 3.98 -18.03
CA GLN A 70 1.14 4.92 -17.88
C GLN A 70 0.39 4.60 -16.58
N ASN A 71 -0.78 5.22 -16.35
CA ASN A 71 -1.50 5.09 -15.09
C ASN A 71 -1.83 3.63 -14.76
N ALA A 72 -1.60 3.27 -13.49
CA ALA A 72 -1.88 1.96 -12.94
C ALA A 72 -2.92 2.07 -11.82
N HIS A 73 -4.11 1.52 -12.05
CA HIS A 73 -5.23 1.65 -11.10
C HIS A 73 -5.53 0.32 -10.43
N PHE A 74 -5.26 0.21 -9.14
CA PHE A 74 -5.60 -0.92 -8.26
C PHE A 74 -6.72 -0.59 -7.27
N VAL A 75 -7.42 0.53 -7.45
CA VAL A 75 -8.47 1.03 -6.54
C VAL A 75 -9.47 -0.07 -6.14
N GLY A 76 -9.63 -0.31 -4.84
CA GLY A 76 -10.53 -1.33 -4.31
C GLY A 76 -10.14 -2.79 -4.63
N ALA A 77 -8.93 -3.05 -5.12
CA ALA A 77 -8.46 -4.41 -5.34
C ALA A 77 -8.29 -5.16 -4.01
N VAL A 78 -8.38 -6.48 -4.06
CA VAL A 78 -8.25 -7.36 -2.89
C VAL A 78 -7.18 -8.41 -3.15
N PHE A 79 -6.13 -8.37 -2.34
CA PHE A 79 -5.06 -9.35 -2.30
C PHE A 79 -5.23 -10.23 -1.06
N SER A 80 -5.76 -11.44 -1.26
CA SER A 80 -6.10 -12.36 -0.16
C SER A 80 -4.89 -13.11 0.40
N GLN A 81 -3.79 -13.14 -0.36
CA GLN A 81 -2.49 -13.68 0.05
C GLN A 81 -1.40 -12.65 -0.29
N ILE A 82 -0.13 -13.08 -0.35
CA ILE A 82 1.00 -12.17 -0.55
C ILE A 82 0.84 -11.41 -1.87
N ALA A 83 1.00 -10.09 -1.80
CA ALA A 83 1.09 -9.21 -2.96
C ALA A 83 2.53 -8.70 -3.07
N ASP A 84 3.20 -9.06 -4.16
CA ASP A 84 4.61 -8.70 -4.37
C ASP A 84 4.74 -7.69 -5.50
N PHE A 85 5.09 -6.45 -5.17
CA PHE A 85 5.40 -5.36 -6.10
C PHE A 85 6.88 -4.98 -6.03
N ASN A 86 7.75 -5.86 -5.53
CA ASN A 86 9.16 -5.53 -5.35
C ASN A 86 9.81 -5.15 -6.67
N GLY A 87 10.54 -4.03 -6.69
CA GLY A 87 11.20 -3.51 -7.88
C GLY A 87 10.25 -3.07 -9.01
N ALA A 88 8.93 -3.03 -8.77
CA ALA A 88 7.98 -2.54 -9.77
C ALA A 88 8.19 -1.04 -10.03
N THR A 89 8.01 -0.61 -11.27
CA THR A 89 8.17 0.79 -11.69
C THR A 89 6.84 1.34 -12.19
N PHE A 90 6.40 2.45 -11.58
CA PHE A 90 5.20 3.20 -11.96
C PHE A 90 5.62 4.58 -12.49
N THR A 91 5.58 4.75 -13.80
CA THR A 91 6.07 5.98 -14.46
C THR A 91 5.05 7.12 -14.41
N GLN A 92 3.77 6.81 -14.21
CA GLN A 92 2.68 7.77 -14.00
C GLN A 92 1.93 7.41 -12.70
N ASP A 93 0.73 7.96 -12.48
CA ASP A 93 0.00 7.78 -11.23
C ASP A 93 -0.26 6.29 -10.93
N ALA A 94 0.05 5.90 -9.69
CA ALA A 94 -0.20 4.56 -9.16
C ALA A 94 -1.23 4.67 -8.04
N ARG A 95 -2.43 4.12 -8.28
CA ARG A 95 -3.57 4.27 -7.37
C ARG A 95 -3.91 2.95 -6.71
N PHE A 96 -3.56 2.83 -5.43
CA PHE A 96 -3.88 1.74 -4.52
C PHE A 96 -4.94 2.15 -3.48
N SER A 97 -5.66 3.25 -3.70
CA SER A 97 -6.69 3.70 -2.76
C SER A 97 -7.73 2.61 -2.49
N GLU A 98 -8.17 2.48 -1.24
CA GLU A 98 -9.14 1.47 -0.79
C GLU A 98 -8.71 0.00 -1.07
N THR A 99 -7.43 -0.25 -1.37
CA THR A 99 -6.94 -1.62 -1.63
C THR A 99 -6.78 -2.39 -0.33
N ALA A 100 -7.23 -3.65 -0.31
CA ALA A 100 -7.10 -4.54 0.84
C ALA A 100 -5.98 -5.56 0.62
N PHE A 101 -4.96 -5.54 1.47
CA PHE A 101 -3.89 -6.52 1.56
C PHE A 101 -4.09 -7.38 2.80
N ALA A 102 -4.64 -8.59 2.61
CA ALA A 102 -4.96 -9.50 3.71
C ALA A 102 -3.72 -10.21 4.29
N GLN A 103 -2.64 -10.28 3.51
CA GLN A 103 -1.33 -10.79 3.92
C GLN A 103 -0.25 -9.76 3.58
N VAL A 104 1.02 -10.13 3.72
CA VAL A 104 2.16 -9.22 3.51
C VAL A 104 2.09 -8.58 2.12
N ALA A 105 2.18 -7.24 2.10
CA ALA A 105 2.31 -6.45 0.88
C ALA A 105 3.74 -5.94 0.77
N ARG A 106 4.41 -6.22 -0.35
CA ARG A 106 5.80 -5.83 -0.56
C ARG A 106 5.90 -4.83 -1.70
N PHE A 107 6.52 -3.69 -1.41
CA PHE A 107 6.85 -2.61 -2.33
C PHE A 107 8.36 -2.28 -2.24
N LYS A 108 9.17 -3.22 -1.76
CA LYS A 108 10.61 -3.04 -1.61
C LYS A 108 11.25 -2.71 -2.96
N TRP A 109 12.09 -1.68 -3.03
CA TRP A 109 12.70 -1.19 -4.27
C TRP A 109 11.72 -0.68 -5.33
N ALA A 110 10.41 -0.56 -5.04
CA ALA A 110 9.47 -0.02 -6.00
C ALA A 110 9.77 1.46 -6.27
N THR A 111 9.52 1.91 -7.50
CA THR A 111 9.73 3.31 -7.90
C THR A 111 8.41 3.91 -8.39
N PHE A 112 8.03 5.04 -7.81
CA PHE A 112 6.85 5.82 -8.15
C PHE A 112 7.29 7.20 -8.65
N THR A 113 7.19 7.43 -9.96
CA THR A 113 7.65 8.68 -10.59
C THR A 113 6.64 9.81 -10.47
N GLN A 114 5.34 9.49 -10.43
CA GLN A 114 4.25 10.44 -10.17
C GLN A 114 3.52 10.05 -8.88
N THR A 115 2.30 10.53 -8.66
CA THR A 115 1.61 10.35 -7.39
C THR A 115 1.37 8.87 -7.08
N ALA A 116 1.75 8.46 -5.87
CA ALA A 116 1.46 7.14 -5.32
C ALA A 116 0.38 7.28 -4.25
N ASP A 117 -0.82 6.84 -4.58
CA ASP A 117 -2.01 6.98 -3.75
C ASP A 117 -2.31 5.66 -3.04
N PHE A 118 -1.98 5.59 -1.74
CA PHE A 118 -2.33 4.50 -0.82
C PHE A 118 -3.41 4.93 0.18
N SER A 119 -4.18 5.98 -0.14
CA SER A 119 -5.22 6.47 0.75
C SER A 119 -6.25 5.39 1.07
N GLU A 120 -6.62 5.25 2.34
CA GLU A 120 -7.59 4.23 2.80
C GLU A 120 -7.21 2.78 2.46
N ALA A 121 -5.95 2.50 2.10
CA ALA A 121 -5.48 1.14 1.92
C ALA A 121 -5.41 0.41 3.27
N ALA A 122 -5.80 -0.86 3.28
CA ALA A 122 -5.78 -1.70 4.48
C ALA A 122 -4.68 -2.76 4.39
N PHE A 123 -3.70 -2.68 5.28
CA PHE A 123 -2.61 -3.64 5.43
C PHE A 123 -2.86 -4.50 6.69
N ALA A 124 -3.47 -5.67 6.50
CA ALA A 124 -3.84 -6.56 7.60
C ALA A 124 -2.64 -7.33 8.20
N GLN A 125 -1.53 -7.38 7.46
CA GLN A 125 -0.24 -7.92 7.88
C GLN A 125 0.87 -6.91 7.53
N GLY A 126 2.14 -7.32 7.54
CA GLY A 126 3.26 -6.41 7.30
C GLY A 126 3.20 -5.70 5.94
N ALA A 127 3.54 -4.41 5.93
CA ALA A 127 3.70 -3.60 4.72
C ALA A 127 5.16 -3.16 4.60
N ASP A 128 5.84 -3.62 3.55
CA ASP A 128 7.26 -3.35 3.31
C ASP A 128 7.42 -2.34 2.18
N PHE A 129 7.76 -1.10 2.54
CA PHE A 129 8.13 -0.01 1.63
C PHE A 129 9.64 0.28 1.68
N SER A 130 10.43 -0.63 2.26
CA SER A 130 11.86 -0.39 2.44
C SER A 130 12.56 -0.15 1.10
N GLU A 131 13.51 0.77 1.06
CA GLU A 131 14.29 1.11 -0.14
C GLU A 131 13.42 1.52 -1.37
N ALA A 132 12.14 1.84 -1.18
CA ALA A 132 11.28 2.35 -2.25
C ALA A 132 11.59 3.83 -2.54
N THR A 133 11.35 4.26 -3.78
CA THR A 133 11.54 5.65 -4.21
C THR A 133 10.21 6.27 -4.64
N PHE A 134 9.87 7.40 -4.02
CA PHE A 134 8.74 8.26 -4.37
C PHE A 134 9.30 9.59 -4.91
N GLU A 135 9.24 9.78 -6.23
CA GLU A 135 9.79 10.98 -6.88
C GLU A 135 8.81 12.17 -6.82
N ALA A 136 7.52 11.90 -6.60
CA ALA A 136 6.46 12.89 -6.43
C ALA A 136 5.71 12.68 -5.10
N ASP A 137 4.41 12.96 -5.07
CA ASP A 137 3.61 12.93 -3.85
C ASP A 137 3.24 11.49 -3.46
N ALA A 138 3.35 11.18 -2.16
CA ALA A 138 3.01 9.88 -1.58
C ALA A 138 1.93 10.05 -0.51
N GLU A 139 0.77 9.43 -0.75
CA GLU A 139 -0.44 9.64 0.05
C GLU A 139 -0.82 8.38 0.82
N PHE A 140 -0.91 8.48 2.14
CA PHE A 140 -1.26 7.40 3.07
C PHE A 140 -2.39 7.79 4.04
N TYR A 141 -3.07 8.92 3.82
CA TYR A 141 -4.17 9.34 4.69
C TYR A 141 -5.30 8.29 4.70
N GLY A 142 -5.85 8.03 5.88
CA GLY A 142 -6.86 6.98 6.07
C GLY A 142 -6.35 5.53 6.01
N ALA A 143 -5.10 5.29 5.59
CA ALA A 143 -4.54 3.93 5.50
C ALA A 143 -4.44 3.27 6.88
N ALA A 144 -4.64 1.96 6.95
CA ALA A 144 -4.59 1.19 8.19
C ALA A 144 -3.48 0.13 8.16
N PHE A 145 -2.56 0.20 9.12
CA PHE A 145 -1.44 -0.73 9.30
C PHE A 145 -1.69 -1.57 10.56
N VAL A 146 -2.13 -2.82 10.40
CA VAL A 146 -2.49 -3.74 11.49
C VAL A 146 -1.30 -4.54 12.01
N GLN A 147 -0.19 -4.51 11.30
CA GLN A 147 1.11 -5.02 11.70
C GLN A 147 2.21 -4.01 11.32
N THR A 148 3.47 -4.40 11.46
CA THR A 148 4.63 -3.57 11.11
C THR A 148 4.51 -2.92 9.72
N ALA A 149 4.78 -1.62 9.70
CA ALA A 149 4.98 -0.83 8.49
C ALA A 149 6.45 -0.46 8.44
N ASP A 150 7.14 -0.87 7.38
CA ASP A 150 8.58 -0.67 7.24
C ASP A 150 8.87 0.31 6.10
N PHE A 151 9.34 1.49 6.47
CA PHE A 151 9.80 2.54 5.55
C PHE A 151 11.33 2.68 5.58
N CYS A 152 12.08 1.68 6.07
CA CYS A 152 13.54 1.74 6.13
C CYS A 152 14.18 2.15 4.79
N ASP A 153 15.03 3.16 4.80
CA ASP A 153 15.75 3.64 3.61
C ASP A 153 14.82 4.04 2.43
N VAL A 154 13.55 4.34 2.71
CA VAL A 154 12.66 4.93 1.70
C VAL A 154 13.16 6.31 1.29
N SER A 155 12.99 6.66 0.01
CA SER A 155 13.36 7.96 -0.53
C SER A 155 12.14 8.73 -1.03
N PHE A 156 11.78 9.81 -0.35
CA PHE A 156 10.81 10.81 -0.80
C PHE A 156 11.56 12.02 -1.37
N LEU A 157 11.49 12.25 -2.68
CA LEU A 157 12.38 13.25 -3.32
C LEU A 157 11.79 14.66 -3.32
N LYS A 158 10.49 14.80 -3.61
CA LYS A 158 9.85 16.11 -3.84
C LYS A 158 9.20 16.67 -2.58
N SER A 159 8.47 15.86 -1.84
CA SER A 159 7.64 16.27 -0.70
C SER A 159 7.62 15.16 0.36
N PRO A 160 7.44 15.51 1.66
CA PRO A 160 7.12 14.52 2.69
C PRO A 160 5.84 13.74 2.37
N PRO A 161 5.73 12.46 2.78
CA PRO A 161 4.49 11.71 2.65
C PRO A 161 3.37 12.28 3.53
N VAL A 162 2.13 12.13 3.07
CA VAL A 162 0.94 12.67 3.74
C VAL A 162 0.17 11.55 4.42
N PHE A 163 0.09 11.60 5.75
CA PHE A 163 -0.65 10.60 6.56
C PHE A 163 -1.99 11.11 7.09
N VAL A 164 -2.34 12.37 6.82
CA VAL A 164 -3.62 12.96 7.19
C VAL A 164 -4.09 13.94 6.13
N ALA A 165 -5.37 13.89 5.81
CA ALA A 165 -6.02 14.85 4.93
C ALA A 165 -7.42 15.18 5.46
N GLU A 166 -7.86 16.42 5.24
CA GLU A 166 -9.24 16.83 5.48
C GLU A 166 -10.03 16.62 4.19
N ASP A 167 -11.13 15.87 4.28
CA ASP A 167 -12.07 15.74 3.18
C ASP A 167 -12.73 17.11 2.92
N ALA A 168 -12.57 17.63 1.71
CA ALA A 168 -12.99 18.99 1.37
C ALA A 168 -14.52 19.21 1.46
N ASP A 169 -15.30 18.14 1.33
CA ASP A 169 -16.77 18.22 1.29
C ASP A 169 -17.38 18.04 2.69
N SER A 170 -16.88 17.06 3.45
CA SER A 170 -17.40 16.69 4.78
C SER A 170 -16.66 17.36 5.94
N GLY A 171 -15.44 17.85 5.72
CA GLY A 171 -14.53 18.30 6.77
C GLY A 171 -13.99 17.15 7.64
N GLU A 172 -14.23 15.89 7.24
CA GLU A 172 -13.76 14.74 7.98
C GLU A 172 -12.25 14.56 7.84
N MET A 173 -11.57 14.38 8.98
CA MET A 173 -10.13 14.12 9.00
C MET A 173 -9.86 12.64 8.73
N ARG A 174 -9.36 12.33 7.53
CA ARG A 174 -8.89 10.98 7.17
C ARG A 174 -7.46 10.82 7.69
N ARG A 175 -7.28 10.02 8.74
CA ARG A 175 -5.99 9.81 9.41
C ARG A 175 -5.49 8.39 9.18
N ALA A 176 -4.21 8.25 8.87
CA ALA A 176 -3.57 6.95 8.91
C ALA A 176 -3.63 6.37 10.33
N ARG A 177 -3.77 5.05 10.42
CA ARG A 177 -3.96 4.30 11.67
C ARG A 177 -2.88 3.25 11.79
N PHE A 178 -2.19 3.21 12.93
CA PHE A 178 -1.14 2.24 13.22
C PHE A 178 -1.50 1.42 14.46
N VAL A 179 -1.22 0.13 14.42
CA VAL A 179 -1.42 -0.75 15.59
C VAL A 179 -0.44 -0.39 16.71
N ALA A 180 -0.92 -0.32 17.95
CA ALA A 180 -0.06 -0.21 19.12
C ALA A 180 0.55 -1.58 19.49
N LEU A 181 1.65 -1.95 18.82
CA LEU A 181 2.35 -3.21 19.09
C LEU A 181 3.19 -3.11 20.38
N SER A 182 2.93 -4.00 21.33
CA SER A 182 3.75 -4.12 22.54
C SER A 182 5.15 -4.62 22.17
N THR A 183 6.20 -3.89 22.56
CA THR A 183 7.61 -4.25 22.38
C THR A 183 8.08 -5.36 23.34
N ALA A 184 7.24 -6.36 23.60
CA ALA A 184 7.46 -7.44 24.59
C ALA A 184 8.62 -8.40 24.29
N SER A 185 9.53 -8.03 23.37
CA SER A 185 10.81 -8.70 23.15
C SER A 185 11.94 -7.69 23.34
N GLU A 186 12.47 -7.65 24.56
CA GLU A 186 13.69 -6.94 24.93
C GLU A 186 14.89 -7.41 24.09
N ALA A 187 15.15 -6.71 23.00
CA ALA A 187 16.47 -6.54 22.41
C ALA A 187 16.50 -5.19 21.68
N ALA A 188 16.82 -4.13 22.43
CA ALA A 188 17.21 -2.80 21.96
C ALA A 188 16.20 -2.01 21.10
N GLY A 189 15.28 -1.27 21.75
CA GLY A 189 14.83 0.05 21.29
C GLY A 189 14.23 0.16 19.87
N GLN A 190 13.81 -0.94 19.27
CA GLN A 190 13.31 -0.93 17.89
C GLN A 190 11.81 -0.62 17.91
N GLU A 191 11.45 0.54 17.37
CA GLU A 191 10.07 0.92 17.13
C GLU A 191 9.39 -0.16 16.26
N ALA A 192 8.15 -0.53 16.59
CA ALA A 192 7.45 -1.62 15.90
C ALA A 192 7.13 -1.31 14.43
N HIS A 193 7.11 -0.02 14.11
CA HIS A 193 7.08 0.55 12.76
C HIS A 193 8.41 1.27 12.53
N ASN A 194 8.97 1.17 11.34
CA ASN A 194 10.21 1.82 11.01
C ASN A 194 9.94 2.98 10.06
N PHE A 195 10.28 4.20 10.49
CA PHE A 195 10.10 5.43 9.69
C PHE A 195 11.43 6.07 9.28
N ALA A 196 12.54 5.33 9.37
CA ALA A 196 13.87 5.81 8.99
C ALA A 196 13.98 5.92 7.46
N VAL A 197 14.17 7.14 6.94
CA VAL A 197 14.31 7.42 5.50
C VAL A 197 15.77 7.41 5.06
N HIS A 198 16.00 7.26 3.75
CA HIS A 198 17.32 7.37 3.13
C HIS A 198 17.96 8.74 3.36
N GLU A 199 19.30 8.80 3.37
CA GLU A 199 20.04 10.06 3.47
C GLU A 199 19.69 11.00 2.30
N GLY A 200 19.28 12.23 2.58
CA GLY A 200 18.87 13.20 1.57
C GLY A 200 17.40 13.11 1.13
N SER A 201 16.63 12.16 1.66
CA SER A 201 15.18 12.10 1.52
C SER A 201 14.48 13.24 2.27
N GLN A 202 13.30 13.65 1.79
CA GLN A 202 12.33 14.34 2.64
C GLN A 202 11.97 13.44 3.83
N PRO A 203 11.85 13.99 5.05
CA PRO A 203 11.57 13.19 6.23
C PRO A 203 10.11 12.76 6.28
N ILE A 204 9.83 11.68 7.00
CA ILE A 204 8.49 11.43 7.56
C ILE A 204 8.37 12.31 8.82
N PRO A 205 7.47 13.31 8.88
CA PRO A 205 7.30 14.11 10.09
C PRO A 205 6.72 13.21 11.18
N LEU A 206 7.47 12.98 12.26
CA LEU A 206 7.04 12.15 13.39
C LEU A 206 6.60 13.02 14.56
N GLY A 207 5.47 12.66 15.16
CA GLY A 207 4.97 13.20 16.42
C GLY A 207 4.82 12.11 17.47
N THR A 208 4.40 12.50 18.67
CA THR A 208 4.14 11.56 19.77
C THR A 208 2.65 11.31 19.92
N ALA A 209 2.25 10.04 19.93
CA ALA A 209 0.91 9.59 20.33
C ALA A 209 1.01 8.66 21.54
N GLU A 210 0.08 8.80 22.48
CA GLU A 210 0.01 7.95 23.67
C GLU A 210 -1.22 7.04 23.59
N LEU A 211 -1.02 5.73 23.83
CA LEU A 211 -2.11 4.78 24.00
C LEU A 211 -1.78 3.83 25.15
N ASN A 212 -2.72 3.61 26.07
CA ASN A 212 -2.53 2.76 27.25
C ASN A 212 -1.30 3.16 28.09
N ALA A 213 -1.02 4.46 28.25
CA ALA A 213 0.15 5.01 28.94
C ALA A 213 1.51 4.62 28.34
N VAL A 214 1.53 4.20 27.07
CA VAL A 214 2.74 3.96 26.29
C VAL A 214 2.80 5.00 25.17
N GLU A 215 3.93 5.70 25.09
CA GLU A 215 4.21 6.65 24.02
C GLU A 215 4.78 5.94 22.79
N TYR A 216 4.31 6.33 21.61
CA TYR A 216 4.80 5.86 20.31
C TYR A 216 5.15 7.06 19.44
N ARG A 217 6.19 6.91 18.62
CA ARG A 217 6.52 7.85 17.56
C ARG A 217 5.92 7.35 16.25
N ILE A 218 4.97 8.10 15.73
CA ILE A 218 4.28 7.80 14.47
C ILE A 218 4.15 9.08 13.64
N PRO A 219 3.76 9.02 12.35
CA PRO A 219 3.60 10.22 11.54
C PRO A 219 2.64 11.23 12.16
N VAL A 220 2.98 12.51 12.09
CA VAL A 220 2.15 13.62 12.61
C VAL A 220 0.73 13.54 12.04
N GLY A 221 -0.26 13.66 12.93
CA GLY A 221 -1.68 13.59 12.58
C GLY A 221 -2.23 12.18 12.39
N ALA A 222 -1.40 11.14 12.36
CA ALA A 222 -1.83 9.74 12.44
C ALA A 222 -2.25 9.38 13.88
N VAL A 223 -2.96 8.27 14.03
CA VAL A 223 -3.44 7.75 15.32
C VAL A 223 -3.00 6.31 15.53
N LEU A 224 -2.90 5.91 16.80
CA LEU A 224 -2.75 4.52 17.19
C LEU A 224 -4.11 3.86 17.40
N PHE A 225 -4.17 2.55 17.29
CA PHE A 225 -5.30 1.75 17.78
C PHE A 225 -4.83 0.54 18.58
N ASP A 226 -5.65 0.14 19.55
CA ASP A 226 -5.42 -1.07 20.33
C ASP A 226 -5.84 -2.30 19.50
N PRO A 227 -4.92 -3.24 19.20
CA PRO A 227 -5.26 -4.43 18.42
C PRO A 227 -6.35 -5.30 19.05
N ALA A 228 -6.58 -5.21 20.37
CA ALA A 228 -7.64 -5.94 21.05
C ALA A 228 -9.02 -5.27 20.97
N SER A 229 -9.12 -4.07 20.38
CA SER A 229 -10.34 -3.25 20.37
C SER A 229 -11.21 -3.40 19.12
N TRP A 230 -10.97 -4.41 18.28
CA TRP A 230 -11.76 -4.68 17.08
C TRP A 230 -13.22 -4.98 17.43
N ASP A 231 -14.13 -4.21 16.85
CA ASP A 231 -15.57 -4.41 16.93
C ASP A 231 -16.10 -5.05 15.64
N GLU A 232 -16.64 -6.27 15.74
CA GLU A 232 -17.16 -7.02 14.59
C GLU A 232 -18.42 -6.40 13.95
N GLN A 233 -19.20 -5.61 14.70
CA GLN A 233 -20.42 -4.99 14.18
C GLN A 233 -20.10 -3.73 13.38
N GLN A 234 -19.20 -2.91 13.92
CA GLN A 234 -18.75 -1.67 13.28
C GLN A 234 -17.66 -1.91 12.23
N LYS A 235 -16.95 -3.04 12.32
CA LYS A 235 -15.77 -3.37 11.52
C LYS A 235 -14.66 -2.33 11.68
N GLU A 236 -14.48 -1.85 12.90
CA GLU A 236 -13.52 -0.81 13.26
C GLU A 236 -12.88 -1.08 14.62
N TYR A 237 -11.72 -0.48 14.86
CA TYR A 237 -11.07 -0.49 16.17
C TYR A 237 -11.64 0.64 17.03
N THR A 238 -12.15 0.28 18.20
CA THR A 238 -12.91 1.21 19.06
C THR A 238 -12.05 2.02 20.02
N HIS A 239 -10.80 1.62 20.24
CA HIS A 239 -9.88 2.31 21.13
C HIS A 239 -8.72 2.91 20.34
N LEU A 240 -8.78 4.22 20.12
CA LEU A 240 -7.80 5.00 19.37
C LEU A 240 -7.08 5.99 20.29
N SER A 241 -5.84 6.35 19.96
CA SER A 241 -5.15 7.47 20.59
C SER A 241 -5.64 8.81 20.04
N GLU A 242 -5.30 9.90 20.73
CA GLU A 242 -5.27 11.22 20.09
C GLU A 242 -4.24 11.26 18.94
N PRO A 243 -4.40 12.16 17.96
CA PRO A 243 -3.47 12.30 16.85
C PRO A 243 -2.08 12.75 17.32
N ALA A 244 -1.04 12.13 16.76
CA ALA A 244 0.35 12.47 17.07
C ALA A 244 0.66 13.96 16.80
N GLN A 245 1.27 14.62 17.79
CA GLN A 245 1.66 16.04 17.76
C GLN A 245 3.18 16.21 17.64
#